data_AF-A0A517SRG8-F1
#
_entry.id   AF-A0A517SRG8-F1
#
_cell.length_a   1.000
_cell.length_b   1.000
_cell.length_c   1.000
_cell.angle_alpha   90.00
_cell.angle_beta   90.00
_cell.angle_gamma   90.00
#
_symmetry.space_group_name_H-M   'P 1'
#
loop_
_entity.id
_entity.type
_entity.pdbx_description
1 polymer ?
#
loop_
_entity_poly.entity_id
_entity_poly.type
_entity_poly.pdbx_seq_one_letter_code
_entity_poly.pdbx_strand_id
1 'polypeptide(L)'
;MTFGSPCEPIFFLAGDRLSHQGFPGAALLRSSHESTVTTTMTTTKEHDQRIASMTFASVYPHYVTKVEKKGRTEAELHEVIAWLTGYCPADLTRLIESNATFQDLFAGATLNSNASLITGTICGYRIEEIETPLTKQVRYLDKLVDELAKGRKMEKILRSAK
;
A
#
# COMPACT_ATOMS: atom_id res chain seq x y z
N MET A 1 -14.41 27.44 -2.59
CA MET A 1 -14.00 27.46 -4.01
C MET A 1 -12.50 27.71 -4.05
N THR A 2 -11.74 26.89 -4.78
CA THR A 2 -10.25 26.83 -4.91
C THR A 2 -9.55 26.32 -3.64
N PHE A 3 -8.65 25.33 -3.61
CA PHE A 3 -7.73 24.75 -4.58
C PHE A 3 -7.80 23.20 -4.52
N GLY A 4 -8.35 22.57 -5.55
CA GLY A 4 -8.13 21.14 -5.82
C GLY A 4 -7.25 21.08 -7.05
N SER A 5 -5.94 20.96 -6.84
CA SER A 5 -4.95 20.93 -7.92
C SER A 5 -5.34 19.88 -8.97
N PRO A 6 -5.46 20.27 -10.25
CA PRO A 6 -5.61 19.30 -11.33
C PRO A 6 -4.26 18.60 -11.51
N CYS A 7 -4.17 17.34 -11.06
CA CYS A 7 -3.08 16.45 -11.42
C CYS A 7 -3.16 16.23 -12.94
N GLU A 8 -2.38 16.98 -13.72
CA GLU A 8 -2.22 16.72 -15.14
C GLU A 8 -1.47 15.40 -15.37
N PRO A 9 -1.85 14.62 -16.39
CA PRO A 9 -1.19 13.36 -16.72
C PRO A 9 0.13 13.62 -17.46
N ILE A 10 1.26 13.40 -16.77
CA ILE A 10 2.58 13.41 -17.42
C ILE A 10 2.90 12.02 -17.93
N PHE A 11 2.86 11.91 -19.25
CA PHE A 11 3.41 10.87 -20.10
C PHE A 11 4.86 10.56 -19.68
N PHE A 12 5.17 9.35 -19.20
CA PHE A 12 6.56 8.91 -19.02
C PHE A 12 6.87 7.74 -19.95
N LEU A 13 7.70 8.06 -20.95
CA LEU A 13 8.34 7.12 -21.87
C LEU A 13 9.31 6.19 -21.13
N ALA A 14 9.45 4.99 -21.68
CA ALA A 14 10.40 3.95 -21.34
C ALA A 14 11.87 4.42 -21.16
N GLY A 15 12.62 3.70 -20.33
CA GLY A 15 14.09 3.78 -20.29
C GLY A 15 14.74 2.90 -19.23
N ASP A 16 15.29 1.77 -19.67
CA ASP A 16 16.30 0.92 -19.03
C ASP A 16 17.30 1.63 -18.09
N ARG A 17 17.60 1.05 -16.91
CA ARG A 17 18.99 0.71 -16.53
C ARG A 17 19.15 -0.11 -15.24
N LEU A 18 19.98 -1.15 -15.36
CA LEU A 18 20.81 -1.80 -14.34
C LEU A 18 21.29 -0.88 -13.20
N SER A 19 21.33 -1.39 -11.97
CA SER A 19 22.61 -1.86 -11.38
C SER A 19 22.48 -2.48 -9.98
N HIS A 20 23.16 -3.61 -9.83
CA HIS A 20 23.74 -4.15 -8.59
C HIS A 20 24.43 -3.07 -7.75
N GLN A 21 24.25 -3.10 -6.41
CA GLN A 21 25.25 -3.06 -5.31
C GLN A 21 24.47 -3.47 -4.02
N GLY A 22 24.89 -4.34 -3.10
CA GLY A 22 26.19 -4.46 -2.44
C GLY A 22 26.11 -3.81 -1.04
N PHE A 23 25.57 -4.51 -0.03
CA PHE A 23 25.52 -4.02 1.37
C PHE A 23 26.55 -4.75 2.25
N PRO A 24 27.51 -4.05 2.87
CA PRO A 24 28.32 -4.56 3.97
C PRO A 24 27.63 -4.32 5.32
N GLY A 25 27.85 -5.24 6.25
CA GLY A 25 27.18 -5.28 7.55
C GLY A 25 27.63 -4.22 8.56
N ALA A 26 26.82 -4.09 9.61
CA ALA A 26 27.22 -3.52 10.89
C ALA A 26 26.42 -4.17 12.01
N ALA A 27 27.15 -4.68 13.00
CA ALA A 27 26.65 -5.15 14.28
C ALA A 27 26.30 -3.97 15.20
N LEU A 28 25.29 -4.13 16.07
CA LEU A 28 25.40 -4.00 17.54
C LEU A 28 24.02 -3.94 18.22
N LEU A 29 23.81 -4.93 19.09
CA LEU A 29 23.43 -4.80 20.49
C LEU A 29 22.36 -3.74 20.88
N ARG A 30 21.17 -4.22 21.29
CA ARG A 30 20.52 -3.72 22.51
C ARG A 30 19.50 -4.70 23.08
N SER A 31 19.69 -5.06 24.34
CA SER A 31 18.67 -5.64 25.22
C SER A 31 17.43 -4.75 25.27
N SER A 32 16.24 -5.35 25.33
CA SER A 32 15.26 -5.02 26.36
C SER A 32 14.17 -6.07 26.47
N HIS A 33 13.79 -6.23 27.72
CA HIS A 33 12.80 -7.09 28.33
C HIS A 33 11.37 -6.75 27.91
N GLU A 34 10.45 -7.65 28.26
CA GLU A 34 9.00 -7.42 28.41
C GLU A 34 8.15 -7.44 27.12
N SER A 35 7.34 -8.50 26.97
CA SER A 35 5.89 -8.38 27.19
C SER A 35 5.19 -9.70 26.87
N THR A 36 4.73 -10.35 27.94
CA THR A 36 3.45 -11.05 28.06
C THR A 36 2.76 -11.47 26.76
N VAL A 37 2.77 -12.80 26.58
CA VAL A 37 1.80 -13.58 25.81
C VAL A 37 0.38 -13.05 26.06
N THR A 38 -0.29 -12.60 25.00
CA THR A 38 -1.76 -12.49 24.97
C THR A 38 -2.23 -13.24 23.73
N THR A 39 -2.80 -14.40 23.99
CA THR A 39 -3.54 -15.21 23.02
C THR A 39 -4.88 -14.54 22.73
N THR A 40 -5.03 -13.97 21.55
CA THR A 40 -6.30 -13.87 20.82
C THR A 40 -6.06 -14.33 19.39
N MET A 41 -6.81 -15.33 18.93
CA MET A 41 -6.80 -15.78 17.54
C MET A 41 -7.51 -14.74 16.65
N THR A 42 -6.82 -13.63 16.40
CA THR A 42 -7.17 -12.58 15.42
C THR A 42 -5.85 -11.85 15.16
N THR A 43 -5.26 -12.02 13.96
CA THR A 43 -3.96 -11.45 13.49
C THR A 43 -2.92 -11.18 14.59
N THR A 44 -1.98 -12.10 14.81
CA THR A 44 -0.97 -11.98 15.88
C THR A 44 -0.11 -10.73 15.68
N LYS A 45 0.24 -10.03 16.78
CA LYS A 45 1.10 -8.83 16.76
C LYS A 45 2.39 -9.02 15.94
N GLU A 46 2.98 -10.23 15.91
CA GLU A 46 4.15 -10.50 15.06
C GLU A 46 3.84 -10.43 13.55
N HIS A 47 2.64 -10.82 13.12
CA HIS A 47 2.20 -10.67 11.73
C HIS A 47 2.01 -9.19 11.38
N ASP A 48 1.37 -8.42 12.25
CA ASP A 48 1.24 -6.97 12.08
C ASP A 48 2.59 -6.25 12.04
N GLN A 49 3.53 -6.63 12.92
CA GLN A 49 4.89 -6.10 12.91
C GLN A 49 5.64 -6.46 11.62
N ARG A 50 5.45 -7.67 11.10
CA ARG A 50 6.03 -8.06 9.80
C ARG A 50 5.46 -7.21 8.66
N ILE A 51 4.15 -7.01 8.62
CA ILE A 51 3.48 -6.12 7.65
C ILE A 51 4.02 -4.69 7.78
N ALA A 52 4.15 -4.20 9.02
CA ALA A 52 4.65 -2.86 9.31
C ALA A 52 6.10 -2.66 8.89
N SER A 53 6.96 -3.66 9.11
CA SER A 53 8.38 -3.64 8.75
C SER A 53 8.65 -3.83 7.26
N MET A 54 7.65 -4.23 6.48
CA MET A 54 7.81 -4.49 5.06
C MET A 54 7.88 -3.17 4.29
N THR A 55 8.85 -3.08 3.38
CA THR A 55 9.05 -1.89 2.57
C THR A 55 8.05 -1.87 1.42
N PHE A 56 7.41 -0.71 1.22
CA PHE A 56 6.53 -0.49 0.09
C PHE A 56 7.27 -0.67 -1.23
N ALA A 57 8.53 -0.24 -1.30
CA ALA A 57 9.40 -0.35 -2.46
C ALA A 57 9.59 -1.80 -2.97
N SER A 58 9.70 -2.80 -2.08
CA SER A 58 9.82 -4.20 -2.50
C SER A 58 8.49 -4.79 -2.98
N VAL A 59 7.36 -4.31 -2.47
CA VAL A 59 6.04 -4.83 -2.83
C VAL A 59 5.48 -4.16 -4.08
N TYR A 60 5.79 -2.87 -4.27
CA TYR A 60 5.36 -2.07 -5.41
C TYR A 60 5.56 -2.74 -6.79
N PRO A 61 6.74 -3.27 -7.17
CA PRO A 61 6.93 -3.91 -8.47
C PRO A 61 6.03 -5.14 -8.65
N HIS A 62 5.66 -5.83 -7.57
CA HIS A 62 4.73 -6.95 -7.62
C HIS A 62 3.30 -6.50 -7.94
N TYR A 63 2.88 -5.33 -7.45
CA TYR A 63 1.59 -4.76 -7.80
C TYR A 63 1.53 -4.34 -9.27
N VAL A 64 2.56 -3.64 -9.76
CA VAL A 64 2.68 -3.24 -11.18
C VAL A 64 2.61 -4.48 -12.08
N THR A 65 3.45 -5.48 -11.81
CA THR A 65 3.45 -6.74 -12.58
C THR A 65 2.09 -7.44 -12.54
N LYS A 66 1.37 -7.41 -11.41
CA LYS A 66 0.05 -8.04 -11.26
C LYS A 66 -1.00 -7.34 -12.15
N VAL A 67 -0.99 -6.02 -12.24
CA VAL A 67 -1.95 -5.25 -13.04
C VAL A 67 -1.59 -5.29 -14.53
N GLU A 68 -0.31 -5.23 -14.89
CA GLU A 68 0.16 -5.33 -16.27
C GLU A 68 -0.15 -6.71 -16.88
N LYS A 69 0.03 -7.79 -16.10
CA LYS A 69 -0.39 -9.15 -16.51
C LYS A 69 -1.89 -9.26 -16.81
N LYS A 70 -2.69 -8.30 -16.35
CA LYS A 70 -4.14 -8.24 -16.55
C LYS A 70 -4.55 -7.19 -17.58
N GLY A 71 -3.59 -6.59 -18.29
CA GLY A 71 -3.83 -5.59 -19.33
C GLY A 71 -4.20 -4.21 -18.76
N ARG A 72 -3.78 -3.92 -17.53
CA ARG A 72 -3.96 -2.62 -16.86
C ARG A 72 -2.63 -1.88 -16.80
N THR A 73 -2.70 -0.57 -16.55
CA THR A 73 -1.53 0.31 -16.54
C THR A 73 -1.07 0.65 -15.12
N GLU A 74 0.20 1.02 -14.98
CA GLU A 74 0.73 1.55 -13.71
C GLU A 74 -0.01 2.83 -13.27
N ALA A 75 -0.42 3.68 -14.21
CA ALA A 75 -1.17 4.90 -13.92
C ALA A 75 -2.48 4.62 -13.18
N GLU A 76 -3.20 3.55 -13.56
CA GLU A 76 -4.41 3.12 -12.85
C GLU A 76 -4.10 2.65 -11.41
N LEU A 77 -2.97 1.97 -11.22
CA LEU A 77 -2.52 1.55 -9.90
C LEU A 77 -2.19 2.76 -9.01
N HIS A 78 -1.48 3.76 -9.56
CA HIS A 78 -1.22 5.01 -8.85
C HIS A 78 -2.50 5.73 -8.46
N GLU A 79 -3.48 5.82 -9.35
CA GLU A 79 -4.76 6.46 -9.06
C GLU A 79 -5.50 5.79 -7.91
N VAL A 80 -5.47 4.46 -7.86
CA VAL A 80 -6.05 3.68 -6.75
C VAL A 80 -5.33 3.95 -5.43
N ILE A 81 -4.00 3.95 -5.43
CA ILE A 81 -3.21 4.21 -4.22
C ILE A 81 -3.43 5.66 -3.76
N ALA A 82 -3.42 6.60 -4.70
CA ALA A 82 -3.66 8.01 -4.46
C ALA A 82 -5.04 8.27 -3.86
N TRP A 83 -6.07 7.62 -4.39
CA TRP A 83 -7.42 7.74 -3.84
C TRP A 83 -7.53 7.19 -2.41
N LEU A 84 -6.82 6.12 -2.08
CA LEU A 84 -6.84 5.52 -0.75
C LEU A 84 -6.06 6.33 0.29
N THR A 85 -4.86 6.78 -0.07
CA THR A 85 -3.86 7.36 0.84
C THR A 85 -3.77 8.89 0.77
N GLY A 86 -4.32 9.48 -0.29
CA GLY A 86 -4.18 10.90 -0.61
C GLY A 86 -2.84 11.28 -1.25
N TYR A 87 -1.94 10.32 -1.50
CA TYR A 87 -0.63 10.62 -2.10
C TYR A 87 -0.70 10.82 -3.60
N CYS A 88 0.09 11.76 -4.13
CA CYS A 88 0.27 11.87 -5.56
C CYS A 88 1.28 10.84 -6.08
N PRO A 89 1.28 10.51 -7.38
CA PRO A 89 2.29 9.62 -7.96
C PRO A 89 3.72 10.06 -7.65
N ALA A 90 3.99 11.37 -7.59
CA ALA A 90 5.29 11.92 -7.19
C ALA A 90 5.67 11.58 -5.74
N ASP A 91 4.71 11.62 -4.80
CA ASP A 91 4.94 11.22 -3.41
C ASP A 91 5.19 9.71 -3.31
N LEU A 92 4.44 8.92 -4.09
CA LEU A 92 4.65 7.47 -4.16
C LEU A 92 6.05 7.13 -4.67
N THR A 93 6.52 7.78 -5.73
CA THR A 93 7.90 7.62 -6.22
C THR A 93 8.91 7.97 -5.13
N ARG A 94 8.73 9.10 -4.42
CA ARG A 94 9.62 9.49 -3.32
C ARG A 94 9.63 8.46 -2.18
N LEU A 95 8.48 7.89 -1.83
CA LEU A 95 8.36 6.85 -0.81
C LEU A 95 9.04 5.55 -1.26
N ILE A 96 8.95 5.19 -2.54
CA ILE A 96 9.63 4.03 -3.12
C ILE A 96 11.16 4.25 -3.07
N GLU A 97 11.65 5.40 -3.51
CA GLU A 97 13.08 5.75 -3.48
C GLU A 97 13.63 5.77 -2.05
N SER A 98 12.84 6.30 -1.11
CA SER A 98 13.20 6.38 0.31
C SER A 98 13.07 5.03 1.05
N ASN A 99 12.66 3.95 0.37
CA ASN A 99 12.36 2.65 0.97
C ASN A 99 11.41 2.74 2.17
N ALA A 100 10.41 3.61 2.08
CA ALA A 100 9.43 3.79 3.13
C ALA A 100 8.71 2.47 3.45
N THR A 101 8.48 2.22 4.74
CA THR A 101 7.69 1.07 5.16
C THR A 101 6.20 1.34 5.00
N PHE A 102 5.37 0.29 5.04
CA PHE A 102 3.91 0.49 5.10
C PHE A 102 3.50 1.33 6.31
N GLN A 103 4.21 1.17 7.43
CA GLN A 103 3.96 1.99 8.61
C GLN A 103 4.22 3.48 8.31
N ASP A 104 5.35 3.83 7.70
CA ASP A 104 5.67 5.22 7.35
C ASP A 104 4.69 5.80 6.32
N LEU A 105 4.35 4.99 5.31
CA LEU A 105 3.39 5.37 4.28
C LEU A 105 2.03 5.71 4.91
N PHE A 106 1.48 4.83 5.74
CA PHE A 106 0.17 5.08 6.36
C PHE A 106 0.22 6.06 7.53
N ALA A 107 1.37 6.26 8.17
CA ALA A 107 1.54 7.27 9.21
C ALA A 107 1.46 8.70 8.66
N GLY A 108 1.94 8.94 7.43
CA GLY A 108 1.82 10.22 6.74
C GLY A 108 0.60 10.33 5.82
N ALA A 109 -0.07 9.22 5.52
CA ALA A 109 -1.21 9.20 4.61
C ALA A 109 -2.46 9.81 5.25
N THR A 110 -3.22 10.54 4.44
CA THR A 110 -4.58 10.94 4.81
C THR A 110 -5.55 9.97 4.18
N LEU A 111 -5.97 8.96 4.96
CA LEU A 111 -6.94 7.98 4.49
C LEU A 111 -8.26 8.62 4.11
N ASN A 112 -8.73 8.25 2.93
CA ASN A 112 -10.03 8.68 2.44
C ASN A 112 -11.14 8.18 3.36
N SER A 113 -12.11 9.03 3.71
CA SER A 113 -13.26 8.64 4.54
C SER A 113 -14.08 7.50 3.90
N ASN A 114 -14.01 7.36 2.57
CA ASN A 114 -14.65 6.28 1.83
C ASN A 114 -13.90 4.95 1.92
N ALA A 115 -12.67 4.92 2.45
CA ALA A 115 -11.92 3.68 2.65
C ALA A 115 -12.66 2.71 3.58
N SER A 116 -13.43 3.23 4.53
CA SER A 116 -14.29 2.41 5.40
C SER A 116 -15.38 1.66 4.63
N LEU A 117 -15.76 2.12 3.43
CA LEU A 117 -16.70 1.42 2.57
C LEU A 117 -16.09 0.16 1.95
N ILE A 118 -14.76 -0.02 1.99
CA ILE A 118 -14.06 -1.19 1.46
C ILE A 118 -14.30 -2.39 2.40
N THR A 119 -15.47 -3.00 2.32
CA THR A 119 -15.88 -4.15 3.13
C THR A 119 -15.76 -5.47 2.37
N GLY A 120 -15.77 -6.59 3.10
CA GLY A 120 -15.73 -7.95 2.56
C GLY A 120 -14.41 -8.71 2.84
N THR A 121 -14.21 -9.81 2.12
CA THR A 121 -13.09 -10.74 2.35
C THR A 121 -11.98 -10.54 1.32
N ILE A 122 -10.72 -10.51 1.77
CA ILE A 122 -9.52 -10.47 0.93
C ILE A 122 -8.46 -11.44 1.48
N CYS A 123 -7.78 -12.18 0.61
CA CYS A 123 -6.82 -13.22 0.99
C CYS A 123 -7.32 -14.22 2.06
N GLY A 124 -8.63 -14.48 2.13
CA GLY A 124 -9.22 -15.39 3.13
C GLY A 124 -9.61 -14.76 4.48
N TYR A 125 -9.39 -13.46 4.67
CA TYR A 125 -9.71 -12.73 5.90
C TYR A 125 -10.77 -11.65 5.67
N ARG A 126 -11.65 -11.41 6.66
CA ARG A 126 -12.67 -10.34 6.59
C ARG A 126 -12.07 -9.04 7.10
N ILE A 127 -12.09 -8.00 6.28
CA ILE A 127 -11.40 -6.73 6.62
C ILE A 127 -12.04 -6.03 7.82
N GLU A 128 -13.34 -6.26 8.03
CA GLU A 128 -14.09 -5.72 9.16
C GLU A 128 -13.65 -6.33 10.50
N GLU A 129 -13.15 -7.57 10.50
CA GLU A 129 -12.69 -8.28 11.69
C GLU A 129 -11.22 -7.95 12.04
N ILE A 130 -10.52 -7.19 11.19
CA ILE A 130 -9.15 -6.76 11.48
C ILE A 130 -9.18 -5.62 12.50
N GLU A 131 -8.61 -5.88 13.67
CA GLU A 131 -8.50 -4.90 14.76
C GLU A 131 -7.35 -3.91 14.53
N THR A 132 -6.22 -4.37 14.00
CA THR A 132 -5.05 -3.51 13.78
C THR A 132 -5.31 -2.53 12.63
N PRO A 133 -5.27 -1.21 12.87
CA PRO A 133 -5.58 -0.22 11.84
C PRO A 133 -4.61 -0.29 10.66
N LEU A 134 -3.30 -0.44 10.91
CA LEU A 134 -2.29 -0.53 9.86
C LEU A 134 -2.54 -1.73 8.93
N THR A 135 -2.72 -2.93 9.49
CA THR A 135 -3.00 -4.13 8.69
C THR A 135 -4.31 -4.00 7.94
N LYS A 136 -5.34 -3.40 8.54
CA LYS A 136 -6.63 -3.13 7.88
C LYS A 136 -6.45 -2.22 6.67
N GLN A 137 -5.66 -1.16 6.79
CA GLN A 137 -5.34 -0.23 5.71
C GLN A 137 -4.54 -0.89 4.58
N VAL A 138 -3.55 -1.72 4.90
CA VAL A 138 -2.81 -2.52 3.92
C VAL A 138 -3.75 -3.48 3.18
N ARG A 139 -4.72 -4.10 3.89
CA ARG A 139 -5.72 -4.97 3.26
C ARG A 139 -6.72 -4.21 2.40
N TYR A 140 -7.03 -2.95 2.70
CA TYR A 140 -7.79 -2.08 1.81
C TYR A 140 -7.06 -1.88 0.49
N LEU A 141 -5.76 -1.58 0.54
CA LEU A 141 -4.93 -1.44 -0.65
C LEU A 141 -4.93 -2.72 -1.48
N ASP A 142 -4.63 -3.87 -0.87
CA ASP A 142 -4.57 -5.16 -1.56
C ASP A 142 -5.90 -5.51 -2.24
N LYS A 143 -7.02 -5.19 -1.59
CA LYS A 143 -8.35 -5.36 -2.15
C LYS A 143 -8.57 -4.51 -3.39
N LEU A 144 -8.20 -3.22 -3.37
CA LEU A 144 -8.38 -2.35 -4.52
C LEU A 144 -7.51 -2.81 -5.70
N VAL A 145 -6.27 -3.22 -5.45
CA VAL A 145 -5.37 -3.80 -6.46
C VAL A 145 -5.94 -5.10 -7.01
N ASP A 146 -6.56 -5.95 -6.18
CA ASP A 146 -7.21 -7.18 -6.63
C ASP A 146 -8.45 -6.91 -7.49
N GLU A 147 -9.27 -5.92 -7.15
CA GLU A 147 -10.39 -5.48 -7.98
C GLU A 147 -9.92 -4.93 -9.33
N LEU A 148 -8.81 -4.17 -9.35
CA LEU A 148 -8.16 -3.69 -10.57
C LEU A 148 -7.64 -4.85 -11.43
N ALA A 149 -6.93 -5.81 -10.81
CA ALA A 149 -6.43 -7.00 -11.48
C ALA A 149 -7.54 -7.94 -11.98
N LYS A 150 -8.72 -7.93 -11.35
CA LYS A 150 -9.93 -8.60 -11.83
C LYS A 150 -10.57 -7.89 -13.04
N GLY A 151 -10.04 -6.75 -13.46
CA GLY A 151 -10.53 -5.98 -14.59
C GLY A 151 -11.80 -5.20 -14.28
N ARG A 152 -12.07 -4.88 -13.00
CA ARG A 152 -13.19 -3.99 -12.67
C ARG A 152 -12.92 -2.58 -13.22
N LYS A 153 -14.00 -1.85 -13.50
CA LYS A 153 -13.91 -0.45 -13.94
C LYS A 153 -13.45 0.41 -12.76
N MET A 154 -12.66 1.45 -13.05
CA MET A 154 -12.12 2.36 -12.04
C MET A 154 -13.21 2.98 -11.17
N GLU A 155 -14.33 3.41 -11.77
CA GLU A 155 -15.50 3.95 -11.06
C GLU A 155 -16.14 3.00 -10.04
N LYS A 156 -15.93 1.68 -10.20
CA LYS A 156 -16.39 0.67 -9.22
C LYS A 156 -15.37 0.45 -8.11
N ILE A 157 -14.09 0.69 -8.39
CA ILE A 157 -12.97 0.53 -7.46
C ILE A 157 -12.88 1.76 -6.55
N LEU A 158 -12.86 2.94 -7.15
CA LEU A 158 -12.93 4.24 -6.48
C LEU A 158 -14.38 4.48 -6.09
N ARG A 159 -14.78 3.95 -4.93
CA ARG A 159 -16.14 4.04 -4.38
C ARG A 159 -16.47 5.49 -3.99
N SER A 160 -16.54 6.38 -4.98
CA SER A 160 -16.87 7.78 -4.82
C SER A 160 -18.22 7.86 -4.13
N ALA A 161 -18.23 8.44 -2.93
CA ALA A 161 -19.45 8.77 -2.23
C ALA A 161 -20.36 9.53 -3.19
N LYS A 162 -21.55 8.98 -3.40
CA LYS A 162 -22.62 9.67 -4.09
C LYS A 162 -23.29 10.66 -3.13
#